data_AF-A0A1Q3RZH4-F1
#
_entry.id   AF-A0A1Q3RZH4-F1
#
_cell.length_a   1.000
_cell.length_b   1.000
_cell.length_c   1.000
_cell.angle_alpha   90.00
_cell.angle_beta   90.00
_cell.angle_gamma   90.00
#
_symmetry.space_group_name_H-M   'P 1'
#
loop_
_entity.id
_entity.type
_entity.pdbx_description
1 polymer ?
#
loop_
_entity_poly.entity_id
_entity_poly.type
_entity_poly.pdbx_seq_one_letter_code
_entity_poly.pdbx_strand_id
1 'polypeptide(L)' 'MEKNKQNKYNTLVINKLVEKYGFTGYYIRQCLRGDRNSITADLLRKEYNGLNKAIKKLLDEQGT' A
#
# COMPACT_ATOMS: atom_id res chain seq x y z
N MET A 1 -10.52 19.89 -17.41
CA MET A 1 -10.75 18.94 -16.28
C MET A 1 -9.44 18.21 -16.04
N GLU A 2 -8.59 18.78 -15.20
CA GLU A 2 -7.18 18.40 -15.13
C GLU A 2 -6.94 17.17 -14.25
N LYS A 3 -6.37 16.15 -14.93
CA LYS A 3 -5.52 15.07 -14.43
C LYS A 3 -6.05 14.36 -13.18
N ASN A 4 -6.79 13.28 -13.45
CA ASN A 4 -7.04 12.19 -12.52
C ASN A 4 -5.78 11.93 -11.68
N LYS A 5 -5.84 12.37 -10.41
CA LYS A 5 -4.84 12.15 -9.39
C LYS A 5 -4.78 10.63 -9.17
N GLN A 6 -4.02 9.91 -10.00
CA GLN A 6 -3.73 8.49 -9.83
C GLN A 6 -2.75 8.31 -8.65
N ASN A 7 -3.07 8.92 -7.52
CA ASN A 7 -2.51 8.59 -6.22
C ASN A 7 -3.22 7.33 -5.75
N LYS A 8 -2.91 6.15 -6.28
CA LYS A 8 -3.58 4.94 -5.78
C LYS A 8 -2.59 3.83 -5.51
N TYR A 9 -1.74 4.13 -4.53
CA TYR A 9 -0.92 3.19 -3.77
C TYR A 9 0.31 2.64 -4.49
N ASN A 10 1.35 2.33 -3.70
CA ASN A 10 2.65 1.89 -4.17
C ASN A 10 2.55 0.43 -4.62
N THR A 11 2.63 0.19 -5.93
CA THR A 11 2.43 -1.14 -6.54
C THR A 11 3.40 -2.19 -6.02
N LEU A 12 4.63 -1.78 -5.67
CA LEU A 12 5.63 -2.67 -5.07
C LEU A 12 5.16 -3.17 -3.69
N VAL A 13 4.63 -2.27 -2.88
CA VAL A 13 4.09 -2.62 -1.55
C VAL A 13 2.87 -3.52 -1.69
N ILE A 14 1.99 -3.24 -2.66
CA ILE A 14 0.83 -4.08 -2.92
C ILE A 14 1.27 -5.50 -3.32
N ASN A 15 2.18 -5.65 -4.29
CA ASN A 15 2.66 -6.98 -4.68
C ASN A 15 3.28 -7.74 -3.51
N LYS A 16 4.10 -7.07 -2.70
CA LYS A 16 4.71 -7.71 -1.51
C LYS A 16 3.66 -8.15 -0.48
N LEU A 17 2.58 -7.37 -0.32
CA LEU A 17 1.45 -7.76 0.53
C LEU A 17 0.61 -8.89 -0.08
N VAL A 18 0.45 -8.92 -1.41
CA VAL A 18 -0.20 -10.04 -2.13
C VAL A 18 0.58 -11.33 -1.88
N GLU A 19 1.90 -11.30 -2.03
CA GLU A 19 2.77 -12.47 -1.83
C GLU A 19 2.80 -12.92 -0.37
N LYS A 20 2.89 -11.97 0.58
CA LYS A 20 2.99 -12.27 2.02
C LYS A 20 1.70 -12.85 2.61
N TYR A 21 0.54 -12.35 2.18
CA TYR A 21 -0.75 -12.73 2.76
C TYR A 21 -1.60 -13.61 1.84
N GLY A 22 -1.22 -13.80 0.58
CA GLY A 22 -1.99 -14.57 -0.41
C GLY A 22 -3.29 -13.87 -0.87
N PHE A 23 -3.46 -12.57 -0.59
CA PHE A 23 -4.65 -11.83 -0.99
C PHE A 23 -4.52 -11.24 -2.40
N THR A 24 -5.64 -10.99 -3.07
CA THR A 24 -5.60 -10.28 -4.35
C THR A 24 -5.25 -8.81 -4.15
N GLY A 25 -4.54 -8.22 -5.13
CA GLY A 25 -4.26 -6.78 -5.13
C GLY A 25 -5.52 -5.91 -5.16
N TYR A 26 -6.67 -6.47 -5.58
CA TYR A 26 -7.97 -5.81 -5.46
C TYR A 26 -8.44 -5.75 -3.99
N TYR A 27 -8.37 -6.88 -3.28
CA TYR A 27 -8.75 -6.95 -1.86
C TYR A 27 -7.89 -6.01 -1.00
N ILE A 28 -6.57 -5.99 -1.22
CA ILE A 28 -5.67 -5.09 -0.50
C ILE A 28 -6.05 -3.62 -0.76
N ARG A 29 -6.35 -3.25 -2.01
CA ARG A 29 -6.82 -1.89 -2.34
C ARG A 29 -8.15 -1.55 -1.67
N GLN A 30 -9.08 -2.50 -1.53
CA GLN A 30 -10.31 -2.29 -0.76
C GLN A 30 -10.02 -2.04 0.73
N CYS A 31 -9.11 -2.81 1.33
CA CYS A 31 -8.67 -2.62 2.71
C CYS A 31 -8.00 -1.25 2.90
N LEU A 32 -7.13 -0.84 1.96
CA LEU A 32 -6.45 0.46 1.99
C LEU A 32 -7.39 1.64 1.79
N ARG A 33 -8.49 1.44 1.05
CA ARG A 33 -9.52 2.46 0.83
C ARG A 33 -10.41 2.68 2.06
N GLY A 34 -10.40 1.76 3.03
CA GLY A 34 -11.29 1.79 4.20
C GLY A 34 -12.69 1.24 3.92
N ASP A 35 -12.88 0.55 2.81
CA ASP A 35 -14.16 -0.06 2.40
C ASP A 35 -14.51 -1.29 3.27
N ARG A 36 -13.49 -1.90 3.89
CA ARG A 36 -13.65 -3.04 4.81
C ARG A 36 -12.98 -2.77 6.16
N ASN A 37 -13.76 -2.85 7.23
CA ASN A 37 -13.28 -2.83 8.63
C ASN A 37 -13.15 -4.26 9.16
N SER A 38 -12.12 -4.97 8.73
CA SER A 38 -11.75 -6.27 9.30
C SER A 38 -10.40 -6.17 9.99
N ILE A 39 -10.13 -7.04 10.96
CA ILE A 39 -8.83 -7.10 11.67
C ILE A 39 -7.68 -7.20 10.66
N THR A 40 -7.86 -8.02 9.63
CA THR A 40 -6.91 -8.17 8.51
C THR A 40 -6.71 -6.88 7.72
N ALA A 41 -7.76 -6.08 7.52
CA ALA A 41 -7.68 -4.82 6.80
C ALA A 41 -6.87 -3.77 7.58
N ASP A 42 -7.05 -3.71 8.91
CA ASP A 42 -6.25 -2.84 9.79
C ASP A 42 -4.76 -3.22 9.76
N LEU A 43 -4.47 -4.52 9.84
CA LEU A 43 -3.11 -5.07 9.72
C LEU A 43 -2.47 -4.71 8.37
N LEU A 44 -3.18 -4.97 7.26
CA LEU A 44 -2.70 -4.64 5.91
C LEU A 44 -2.41 -3.14 5.76
N ARG A 45 -3.24 -2.28 6.36
CA ARG A 45 -3.08 -0.83 6.29
C ARG A 45 -1.87 -0.35 7.11
N LYS A 46 -1.65 -0.91 8.30
CA LYS A 46 -0.45 -0.65 9.11
C LYS A 46 0.82 -1.09 8.39
N GLU A 47 0.84 -2.31 7.87
CA GLU A 47 1.98 -2.86 7.12
C GLU A 47 2.27 -2.05 5.86
N TYR A 48 1.23 -1.73 5.07
CA TYR A 48 1.36 -0.90 3.89
C TYR A 48 1.99 0.46 4.23
N ASN A 49 1.52 1.11 5.29
CA ASN A 49 2.04 2.41 5.69
C ASN A 49 3.52 2.32 6.14
N GLY A 50 3.87 1.27 6.90
CA GLY A 50 5.26 1.00 7.31
C GLY A 50 6.19 0.78 6.12
N LEU A 51 5.81 -0.11 5.19
CA LEU A 51 6.57 -0.40 3.98
C LEU A 51 6.69 0.82 3.07
N ASN A 52 5.61 1.57 2.88
CA ASN A 52 5.62 2.78 2.06
C ASN A 52 6.52 3.87 2.67
N LYS A 53 6.55 3.98 4.01
CA LYS A 53 7.46 4.88 4.73
C LYS A 53 8.92 4.44 4.58
N ALA A 54 9.20 3.15 4.71
CA ALA A 54 10.54 2.60 4.52
C ALA A 54 11.06 2.84 3.10
N ILE A 55 10.23 2.58 2.08
CA ILE A 55 10.59 2.85 0.68
C ILE A 55 10.83 4.34 0.45
N LYS A 56 9.98 5.22 0.97
CA LYS A 56 10.21 6.67 0.90
C LYS A 56 11.53 7.09 1.53
N LYS A 57 11.87 6.52 2.69
CA LYS A 57 13.12 6.81 3.41
C LYS A 57 14.34 6.36 2.60
N LEU A 58 14.29 5.16 2.04
CA LEU A 58 15.34 4.64 1.16
C LEU A 58 15.52 5.50 -0.10
N LEU A 59 14.42 5.94 -0.73
CA LEU A 59 14.47 6.82 -1.90
C LEU A 59 15.10 8.19 -1.58
N ASP A 60 14.83 8.72 -0.39
CA ASP A 60 15.40 9.98 0.09
C ASP A 60 16.90 9.82 0.40
N GLU A 61 17.29 8.72 1.05
CA GLU A 61 18.70 8.42 1.37
C GLU A 61 19.56 8.13 0.13
N GLN A 62 19.00 7.61 -0.97
CA GLN A 62 19.75 7.35 -2.21
C GLN A 62 19.91 8.58 -3.12
N GLY A 63 19.39 9.73 -2.70
CA GLY A 63 19.45 11.00 -3.44
C GLY A 63 20.57 11.96 -3.02
N THR A 64 21.54 11.51 -2.22
CA THR A 64 22.74 12.29 -1.81
C THR A 64 24.00 11.64 -2.35
#